data_AF-A0A520JVB4-F1
#
_entry.id   AF-A0A520JVB4-F1
#
_cell.length_a   1.000
_cell.length_b   1.000
_cell.length_c   1.000
_cell.angle_alpha   90.00
_cell.angle_beta   90.00
_cell.angle_gamma   90.00
#
_symmetry.space_group_name_H-M   'P 1'
#
loop_
_entity.id
_entity.type
_entity.pdbx_description
1 polymer ?
#
loop_
_entity_poly.entity_id
_entity_poly.type
_entity_poly.pdbx_seq_one_letter_code
_entity_poly.pdbx_strand_id
1 'polypeptide(L)'
;MRRAVAGYIILLIIFFLCVVISSGTNSSKTIENESEILVHDSGIFLRAGETWNFHQGYSMTLRDVHDDYAWLDLSHGNVSVKDSIVNSGSVFIYNQNINNESMTIFYIVIEGIYVNPSGYLVTLSPVIQYVDPTLPASAPAFLNATPVPTDTTIVDSPSSTPPYILAASTLILLILIFYIMKKI
;
A
#
# COMPACT_ATOMS: atom_id res chain seq x y z
N MET A 1 -0.79 37.52 -39.46
CA MET A 1 -0.03 36.64 -38.55
C MET A 1 -0.33 36.89 -37.07
N ARG A 2 -0.27 38.13 -36.54
CA ARG A 2 -0.57 38.45 -35.12
C ARG A 2 -1.93 37.95 -34.59
N ARG A 3 -2.99 37.99 -35.42
CA ARG A 3 -4.33 37.51 -35.04
C ARG A 3 -4.43 35.98 -34.90
N ALA A 4 -3.64 35.22 -35.66
CA ALA A 4 -3.62 33.76 -35.59
C ALA A 4 -2.87 33.25 -34.36
N VAL A 5 -1.79 33.95 -33.97
CA VAL A 5 -1.00 33.63 -32.76
C VAL A 5 -1.83 33.88 -31.49
N ALA A 6 -2.59 34.99 -31.44
CA ALA A 6 -3.50 35.26 -30.33
C ALA A 6 -4.58 34.18 -30.18
N GLY A 7 -5.11 33.66 -31.30
CA GLY A 7 -6.06 32.55 -31.29
C GLY A 7 -5.47 31.24 -30.74
N TYR A 8 -4.23 30.92 -31.10
CA TYR A 8 -3.55 29.71 -30.61
C TYR A 8 -3.26 29.77 -29.10
N ILE A 9 -2.87 30.95 -28.60
CA ILE A 9 -2.64 31.16 -27.16
C ILE A 9 -3.94 31.00 -26.34
N ILE A 10 -5.06 31.52 -26.84
CA ILE A 10 -6.37 31.36 -26.18
C ILE A 10 -6.78 29.88 -26.12
N LEU A 11 -6.56 29.12 -27.20
CA LEU A 11 -6.84 27.69 -27.26
C LEU A 11 -6.00 26.88 -26.26
N LEU A 12 -4.71 27.22 -26.11
CA LEU A 12 -3.83 26.58 -25.12
C LEU A 12 -4.23 26.88 -23.68
N ILE A 13 -4.66 28.11 -23.39
CA ILE A 13 -5.15 28.50 -22.05
C ILE A 13 -6.43 27.74 -21.71
N ILE A 14 -7.36 27.61 -22.65
CA ILE A 14 -8.60 26.82 -22.46
C ILE A 14 -8.26 25.35 -22.23
N PHE A 15 -7.32 24.78 -22.99
CA PHE A 15 -6.87 23.40 -22.79
C PHE A 15 -6.26 23.19 -21.40
N PHE A 16 -5.41 24.11 -20.93
CA PHE A 16 -4.85 24.07 -19.58
C PHE A 16 -5.92 24.23 -18.50
N LEU A 17 -6.92 25.10 -18.72
CA LEU A 17 -8.05 25.26 -17.80
C LEU A 17 -8.89 23.96 -17.73
N CYS A 18 -9.12 23.29 -18.86
CA CYS A 18 -9.80 21.99 -18.90
C CYS A 18 -9.01 20.90 -18.15
N VAL A 19 -7.67 20.89 -18.25
CA VAL A 19 -6.81 19.97 -17.49
C VAL A 19 -6.88 20.27 -15.97
N VAL A 20 -6.92 21.54 -15.57
CA VAL A 20 -7.04 21.92 -14.15
C VAL A 20 -8.43 21.59 -13.58
N ILE A 21 -9.51 21.79 -14.35
CA ILE A 21 -10.87 21.44 -13.93
C ILE A 21 -11.04 19.91 -13.81
N SER A 22 -10.34 19.12 -14.65
CA SER A 22 -10.31 17.65 -14.51
C SER A 22 -9.38 17.16 -13.40
N SER A 23 -8.49 18.01 -12.88
CA SER A 23 -7.69 17.73 -11.66
C SER A 23 -8.45 18.07 -10.36
N GLY A 24 -9.62 18.71 -10.48
CA GLY A 24 -10.46 19.13 -9.37
C GLY A 24 -11.72 18.28 -9.24
N THR A 25 -11.56 16.96 -9.04
CA THR A 25 -12.68 16.18 -8.51
C THR A 25 -12.87 16.59 -7.06
N ASN A 26 -13.88 17.44 -6.85
CA ASN A 26 -14.62 17.43 -5.60
C ASN A 26 -14.91 15.95 -5.30
N SER A 27 -14.48 15.49 -4.13
CA SER A 27 -14.79 14.17 -3.61
C SER A 27 -16.32 14.06 -3.48
N SER A 28 -17.00 13.72 -4.59
CA SER A 28 -18.25 13.02 -4.51
C SER A 28 -17.86 11.65 -4.00
N LYS A 29 -18.27 11.35 -2.77
CA LYS A 29 -18.20 10.04 -2.17
C LYS A 29 -19.02 9.08 -3.04
N THR A 30 -18.41 8.56 -4.10
CA THR A 30 -18.75 7.29 -4.67
C THR A 30 -18.48 6.30 -3.55
N ILE A 31 -19.52 5.67 -3.01
CA ILE A 31 -19.34 4.52 -2.12
C ILE A 31 -18.91 3.38 -3.04
N GLU A 32 -17.65 3.44 -3.45
CA GLU A 32 -16.88 2.25 -3.75
C GLU A 32 -16.76 1.55 -2.40
N ASN A 33 -17.14 0.29 -2.33
CA ASN A 33 -17.03 -0.53 -1.13
C ASN A 33 -15.54 -0.80 -0.87
N GLU A 34 -14.77 0.25 -0.58
CA GLU A 34 -13.38 0.16 -0.18
C GLU A 34 -13.41 -0.42 1.23
N SER A 35 -13.16 -1.72 1.33
CA SER A 35 -12.91 -2.39 2.59
C SER A 35 -11.79 -1.64 3.31
N GLU A 36 -12.08 -1.17 4.52
CA GLU A 36 -11.11 -0.46 5.37
C GLU A 36 -9.83 -1.30 5.52
N ILE A 37 -8.66 -0.65 5.43
CA ILE A 37 -7.36 -1.32 5.50
C ILE A 37 -6.86 -1.28 6.94
N LEU A 38 -6.60 -2.45 7.52
CA LEU A 38 -6.03 -2.60 8.86
C LEU A 38 -4.50 -2.64 8.84
N VAL A 39 -3.93 -3.31 7.85
CA VAL A 39 -2.48 -3.41 7.68
C VAL A 39 -2.14 -3.05 6.25
N HIS A 40 -1.14 -2.19 6.10
CA HIS A 40 -0.47 -1.90 4.85
C HIS A 40 1.03 -1.82 5.14
N ASP A 41 1.65 -2.99 5.32
CA ASP A 41 3.06 -3.08 5.65
C ASP A 41 3.90 -3.21 4.36
N SER A 42 5.01 -2.48 4.36
CA SER A 42 6.04 -2.53 3.32
C SER A 42 6.90 -3.79 3.38
N GLY A 43 6.87 -4.57 4.46
CA GLY A 43 7.58 -5.85 4.50
C GLY A 43 7.56 -6.58 5.83
N ILE A 44 7.12 -7.84 5.82
CA ILE A 44 7.24 -8.77 6.95
C ILE A 44 8.32 -9.81 6.61
N PHE A 45 9.17 -10.13 7.59
CA PHE A 45 10.19 -11.15 7.47
C PHE A 45 9.86 -12.32 8.40
N LEU A 46 9.87 -13.55 7.86
CA LEU A 46 9.61 -14.77 8.62
C LEU A 46 10.72 -15.80 8.42
N ARG A 47 11.11 -16.45 9.50
CA ARG A 47 11.89 -17.69 9.51
C ARG A 47 10.98 -18.90 9.74
N ALA A 48 11.45 -20.09 9.36
CA ALA A 48 10.70 -21.32 9.59
C ALA A 48 10.34 -21.48 11.08
N GLY A 49 9.07 -21.74 11.35
CA GLY A 49 8.48 -21.83 12.68
C GLY A 49 8.03 -20.49 13.28
N GLU A 50 8.35 -19.35 12.67
CA GLU A 50 7.90 -18.05 13.16
C GLU A 50 6.46 -17.75 12.75
N THR A 51 5.78 -16.98 13.61
CA THR A 51 4.40 -16.57 13.42
C THR A 51 4.32 -15.05 13.53
N TRP A 52 3.67 -14.43 12.54
CA TRP A 52 3.28 -13.03 12.59
C TRP A 52 1.81 -12.91 13.00
N ASN A 53 1.51 -12.02 13.96
CA ASN A 53 0.15 -11.77 14.42
C ASN A 53 -0.42 -10.52 13.74
N PHE A 54 -1.63 -10.66 13.20
CA PHE A 54 -2.39 -9.63 12.53
C PHE A 54 -3.54 -9.13 13.41
N HIS A 55 -4.29 -8.14 12.93
CA HIS A 55 -5.51 -7.69 13.58
C HIS A 55 -6.60 -8.77 13.51
N GLN A 56 -7.64 -8.62 14.35
CA GLN A 56 -8.81 -9.50 14.34
C GLN A 56 -8.47 -10.98 14.62
N GLY A 57 -7.41 -11.23 15.38
CA GLY A 57 -7.02 -12.58 15.80
C GLY A 57 -6.46 -13.46 14.68
N TYR A 58 -6.14 -12.89 13.52
CA TYR A 58 -5.45 -13.60 12.46
C TYR A 58 -3.95 -13.73 12.76
N SER A 59 -3.32 -14.80 12.28
CA SER A 59 -1.88 -15.00 12.38
C SER A 59 -1.37 -15.80 11.19
N MET A 60 -0.20 -15.46 10.66
CA MET A 60 0.46 -16.24 9.62
C MET A 60 1.71 -16.92 10.17
N THR A 61 1.78 -18.23 10.04
CA THR A 61 2.94 -19.04 10.42
C THR A 61 3.66 -19.51 9.17
N LEU A 62 4.97 -19.34 9.14
CA LEU A 62 5.82 -20.00 8.16
C LEU A 62 6.13 -21.42 8.67
N ARG A 63 5.37 -22.41 8.21
CA ARG A 63 5.47 -23.79 8.71
C ARG A 63 6.81 -24.43 8.35
N ASP A 64 7.26 -24.25 7.12
CA ASP A 64 8.52 -24.80 6.63
C ASP A 64 9.04 -24.03 5.42
N VAL A 65 10.33 -24.19 5.13
CA VAL A 65 10.97 -23.66 3.92
C VAL A 65 11.94 -24.70 3.38
N HIS A 66 11.85 -24.97 2.07
CA HIS A 66 12.76 -25.86 1.37
C HIS A 66 13.10 -25.29 0.00
N ASP A 67 14.39 -25.06 -0.24
CA ASP A 67 14.91 -24.47 -1.48
C ASP A 67 14.20 -23.16 -1.87
N ASP A 68 13.34 -23.20 -2.89
CA ASP A 68 12.56 -22.08 -3.43
C ASP A 68 11.07 -22.12 -3.04
N TYR A 69 10.70 -22.99 -2.09
CA TYR A 69 9.33 -23.16 -1.60
C TYR A 69 9.21 -22.78 -0.13
N ALA A 70 8.13 -22.09 0.20
CA ALA A 70 7.72 -21.78 1.56
C ALA A 70 6.30 -22.30 1.80
N TRP A 71 6.07 -22.93 2.96
CA TRP A 71 4.73 -23.33 3.39
C TRP A 71 4.17 -22.31 4.37
N LEU A 72 3.20 -21.51 3.92
CA LEU A 72 2.51 -20.54 4.75
C LEU A 72 1.17 -21.10 5.23
N ASP A 73 0.85 -20.81 6.48
CA ASP A 73 -0.43 -21.13 7.10
C ASP A 73 -1.02 -19.91 7.79
N LEU A 74 -2.19 -19.47 7.30
CA LEU A 74 -3.01 -18.44 7.91
C LEU A 74 -4.00 -19.11 8.86
N SER A 75 -3.99 -18.66 10.10
CA SER A 75 -4.92 -19.10 11.15
C SER A 75 -5.74 -17.92 11.68
N HIS A 76 -6.94 -18.21 12.16
CA HIS A 76 -7.74 -17.30 13.00
C HIS A 76 -7.91 -17.93 14.38
N GLY A 77 -7.38 -17.28 15.41
CA GLY A 77 -7.15 -17.91 16.71
C GLY A 77 -6.23 -19.12 16.55
N ASN A 78 -6.73 -20.31 16.90
CA ASN A 78 -5.96 -21.57 16.82
C ASN A 78 -6.38 -22.47 15.66
N VAL A 79 -7.19 -21.97 14.72
CA VAL A 79 -7.75 -22.75 13.61
C VAL A 79 -7.14 -22.25 12.30
N SER A 80 -6.51 -23.17 11.55
CA SER A 80 -6.06 -22.88 10.18
C SER A 80 -7.26 -22.60 9.29
N VAL A 81 -7.25 -21.44 8.63
CA VAL A 81 -8.29 -21.01 7.70
C VAL A 81 -7.82 -21.09 6.25
N LYS A 82 -6.51 -21.06 6.01
CA LYS A 82 -5.91 -21.27 4.69
C LYS A 82 -4.43 -21.61 4.83
N ASP A 83 -3.96 -22.63 4.12
CA ASP A 83 -2.54 -22.87 3.90
C ASP A 83 -2.19 -22.91 2.41
N SER A 84 -0.91 -22.69 2.09
CA SER A 84 -0.39 -22.83 0.72
C SER A 84 1.12 -23.03 0.73
N ILE A 85 1.59 -23.89 -0.17
CA ILE A 85 3.00 -23.90 -0.59
C ILE A 85 3.14 -22.84 -1.68
N VAL A 86 4.14 -21.96 -1.55
CA VAL A 86 4.35 -20.79 -2.40
C VAL A 86 5.83 -20.61 -2.74
N ASN A 87 6.10 -19.94 -3.85
CA ASN A 87 7.45 -19.62 -4.32
C ASN A 87 7.62 -18.09 -4.36
N SER A 88 8.85 -17.60 -4.52
CA SER A 88 9.08 -16.16 -4.78
C SER A 88 8.27 -15.68 -5.99
N GLY A 89 7.68 -14.49 -5.88
CA GLY A 89 6.74 -13.90 -6.84
C GLY A 89 5.29 -14.39 -6.72
N SER A 90 5.00 -15.38 -5.87
CA SER A 90 3.62 -15.84 -5.64
C SER A 90 2.78 -14.81 -4.89
N VAL A 91 1.46 -14.90 -5.02
CA VAL A 91 0.51 -14.09 -4.25
C VAL A 91 -0.36 -14.99 -3.38
N PHE A 92 -0.33 -14.78 -2.08
CA PHE A 92 -1.22 -15.41 -1.11
C PHE A 92 -2.44 -14.51 -0.87
N ILE A 93 -3.60 -14.95 -1.37
CA ILE A 93 -4.88 -14.22 -1.24
C ILE A 93 -5.85 -15.03 -0.37
N TYR A 94 -6.38 -14.45 0.69
CA TYR A 94 -7.46 -15.08 1.47
C TYR A 94 -8.75 -14.28 1.31
N ASN A 95 -9.81 -14.97 0.88
CA ASN A 95 -11.14 -14.41 0.70
C ASN A 95 -12.11 -15.07 1.67
N GLN A 96 -13.07 -14.29 2.17
CA GLN A 96 -14.18 -14.77 2.96
C GLN A 96 -15.50 -14.50 2.23
N ASN A 97 -16.46 -15.41 2.38
CA ASN A 97 -17.82 -15.22 1.86
C ASN A 97 -18.67 -14.53 2.93
N ILE A 98 -19.09 -13.29 2.65
CA ILE A 98 -19.83 -12.42 3.56
C ILE A 98 -21.05 -11.92 2.80
N ASN A 99 -22.25 -12.18 3.32
CA ASN A 99 -23.51 -11.78 2.67
C ASN A 99 -23.64 -12.23 1.20
N ASN A 100 -23.15 -13.44 0.88
CA ASN A 100 -23.10 -14.00 -0.48
C ASN A 100 -22.13 -13.30 -1.44
N GLU A 101 -21.22 -12.47 -0.93
CA GLU A 101 -20.16 -11.81 -1.69
C GLU A 101 -18.78 -12.29 -1.21
N SER A 102 -17.85 -12.51 -2.16
CA SER A 102 -16.47 -12.88 -1.84
C SER A 102 -15.65 -11.62 -1.59
N MET A 103 -15.26 -11.39 -0.34
CA MET A 103 -14.44 -10.25 0.07
C MET A 103 -13.00 -10.70 0.36
N THR A 104 -12.02 -9.96 -0.16
CA THR A 104 -10.60 -10.19 0.14
C THR A 104 -10.27 -9.67 1.53
N ILE A 105 -9.69 -10.53 2.37
CA ILE A 105 -9.23 -10.18 3.72
C ILE A 105 -7.71 -10.02 3.73
N PHE A 106 -6.98 -10.87 3.01
CA PHE A 106 -5.53 -10.74 2.86
C PHE A 106 -5.11 -10.73 1.41
N TYR A 107 -4.20 -9.81 1.08
CA TYR A 107 -3.42 -9.80 -0.14
C TYR A 107 -1.94 -9.68 0.25
N ILE A 108 -1.19 -10.75 0.03
CA ILE A 108 0.21 -10.86 0.45
C ILE A 108 1.04 -11.31 -0.74
N VAL A 109 2.11 -10.59 -1.05
CA VAL A 109 3.06 -11.01 -2.09
C VAL A 109 4.29 -11.61 -1.44
N ILE A 110 4.74 -12.75 -1.98
CA ILE A 110 5.96 -13.42 -1.54
C ILE A 110 7.10 -12.82 -2.32
N GLU A 111 7.76 -11.81 -1.76
CA GLU A 111 8.82 -11.08 -2.47
C GLU A 111 10.02 -11.99 -2.74
N GLY A 112 10.50 -12.70 -1.71
CA GLY A 112 11.71 -13.50 -1.82
C GLY A 112 11.84 -14.59 -0.77
N ILE A 113 12.57 -15.64 -1.14
CA ILE A 113 13.00 -16.69 -0.24
C ILE A 113 14.53 -16.69 -0.29
N TYR A 114 15.16 -16.39 0.84
CA TYR A 114 16.59 -16.21 0.96
C TYR A 114 17.20 -17.28 1.83
N VAL A 115 18.33 -17.83 1.39
CA VAL A 115 19.08 -18.84 2.14
C VAL A 115 20.34 -18.20 2.70
N ASN A 116 20.59 -18.39 3.99
CA ASN A 116 21.84 -18.03 4.63
C ASN A 116 22.31 -19.17 5.56
N PRO A 117 23.54 -19.15 6.08
CA PRO A 117 24.03 -20.21 6.97
C PRO A 117 23.24 -20.37 8.27
N SER A 118 22.44 -19.38 8.67
CA SER A 118 21.54 -19.43 9.83
C SER A 118 20.12 -19.91 9.48
N GLY A 119 19.90 -20.36 8.24
CA GLY A 119 18.62 -20.90 7.77
C GLY A 119 17.98 -20.06 6.67
N TYR A 120 16.69 -20.30 6.48
CA TYR A 120 15.88 -19.64 5.47
C TYR A 120 15.16 -18.40 6.03
N LEU A 121 14.98 -17.41 5.17
CA LEU A 121 14.25 -16.17 5.44
C LEU A 121 13.28 -15.92 4.29
N VAL A 122 12.01 -15.69 4.61
CA VAL A 122 10.98 -15.35 3.62
C VAL A 122 10.55 -13.91 3.84
N THR A 123 10.52 -13.13 2.76
CA THR A 123 10.04 -11.75 2.78
C THR A 123 8.66 -11.69 2.14
N LEU A 124 7.72 -11.09 2.87
CA LEU A 124 6.36 -10.83 2.43
C LEU A 124 6.21 -9.33 2.18
N SER A 125 6.04 -8.91 0.93
CA SER A 125 5.87 -7.50 0.59
C SER A 125 5.19 -7.30 -0.78
N PRO A 126 4.12 -6.49 -0.86
CA PRO A 126 3.40 -5.86 0.25
C PRO A 126 2.55 -6.87 1.05
N VAL A 127 2.20 -6.48 2.28
CA VAL A 127 1.23 -7.20 3.11
C VAL A 127 0.05 -6.28 3.40
N ILE A 128 -1.11 -6.63 2.82
CA ILE A 128 -2.34 -5.88 2.98
C ILE A 128 -3.36 -6.75 3.72
N GLN A 129 -3.86 -6.25 4.84
CA GLN A 129 -5.01 -6.80 5.56
C GLN A 129 -6.18 -5.81 5.46
N TYR A 130 -7.32 -6.30 5.01
CA TYR A 130 -8.59 -5.58 5.05
C TYR A 130 -9.40 -5.98 6.28
N VAL A 131 -10.31 -5.11 6.74
CA VAL A 131 -11.26 -5.41 7.81
C VAL A 131 -12.13 -6.60 7.38
N ASP A 132 -12.15 -7.63 8.21
CA ASP A 132 -13.17 -8.67 8.20
C ASP A 132 -14.40 -8.17 8.98
N PRO A 133 -15.52 -7.82 8.31
CA PRO A 133 -16.70 -7.26 8.98
C PRO A 133 -17.45 -8.27 9.84
N THR A 134 -17.11 -9.56 9.80
CA THR A 134 -17.69 -10.58 10.68
C THR A 134 -17.02 -10.62 12.06
N LEU A 135 -15.90 -9.91 12.22
CA LEU A 135 -15.08 -9.92 13.43
C LEU A 135 -14.96 -8.52 14.05
N PRO A 136 -14.86 -8.41 15.39
CA PRO A 136 -14.60 -7.13 16.03
C PRO A 136 -13.20 -6.62 15.68
N ALA A 137 -13.08 -5.32 15.40
CA ALA A 137 -11.79 -4.67 15.25
C ALA A 137 -11.00 -4.81 16.57
N SER A 138 -9.83 -5.44 16.51
CA SER A 138 -8.94 -5.64 17.66
C SER A 138 -7.50 -5.37 17.24
N ALA A 139 -6.68 -4.88 18.17
CA ALA A 139 -5.25 -4.67 17.95
C ALA A 139 -4.53 -6.02 17.77
N PRO A 140 -3.37 -6.06 17.09
CA PRO A 140 -2.59 -7.29 16.95
C PRO A 140 -2.07 -7.72 18.32
N ALA A 141 -2.22 -9.01 18.65
CA ALA A 141 -1.66 -9.56 19.87
C ALA A 141 -0.17 -9.91 19.65
N PHE A 142 0.75 -9.07 20.10
CA PHE A 142 2.17 -9.39 20.11
C PHE A 142 2.50 -10.21 21.37
N LEU A 143 2.64 -11.54 21.25
CA LEU A 143 3.17 -12.37 22.34
C LEU A 143 4.68 -12.10 22.49
N ASN A 144 5.10 -11.75 23.71
CA ASN A 144 6.47 -11.47 24.17
C ASN A 144 7.09 -10.08 23.88
N ALA A 145 6.40 -9.01 24.30
CA ALA A 145 7.09 -7.84 24.84
C ALA A 145 6.79 -7.74 26.35
N THR A 146 7.80 -7.98 27.17
CA THR A 146 7.83 -7.49 28.56
C THR A 146 7.44 -6.01 28.55
N PRO A 147 6.56 -5.51 29.44
CA PRO A 147 6.20 -4.09 29.45
C PRO A 147 7.46 -3.28 29.76
N VAL A 148 8.05 -2.70 28.72
CA VAL A 148 9.04 -1.64 28.85
C VAL A 148 8.29 -0.45 29.45
N PRO A 149 8.77 0.17 30.55
CA PRO A 149 8.12 1.35 31.10
C PRO A 149 8.04 2.43 30.02
N THR A 150 6.84 2.97 29.84
CA THR A 150 6.54 4.09 28.95
C THR A 150 7.44 5.28 29.28
N ASP A 151 8.41 5.55 28.40
CA ASP A 151 8.94 6.90 28.24
C ASP A 151 8.50 7.39 26.86
N THR A 152 7.57 8.35 26.88
CA THR A 152 6.92 8.91 25.71
C THR A 152 7.84 9.95 25.09
N THR A 153 8.65 9.55 24.12
CA THR A 153 9.23 10.48 23.14
C THR A 153 8.75 10.11 21.75
N ILE A 154 7.67 10.77 21.34
CA ILE A 154 7.18 10.82 19.96
C ILE A 154 8.27 11.48 19.11
N VAL A 155 8.88 10.72 18.19
CA VAL A 155 9.66 11.27 17.10
C VAL A 155 8.80 11.14 15.84
N ASP A 156 8.10 12.22 15.51
CA ASP A 156 7.43 12.39 14.23
C ASP A 156 8.45 12.25 13.09
N SER A 157 8.19 11.33 12.17
CA SER A 157 8.91 11.24 10.90
C SER A 157 8.07 11.92 9.81
N PRO A 158 8.45 13.10 9.31
CA PRO A 158 7.68 13.77 8.26
C PRO A 158 8.03 13.20 6.87
N SER A 159 7.06 12.54 6.23
CA SER A 159 7.11 12.34 4.77
C SER A 159 6.65 13.63 4.09
N SER A 160 7.59 14.51 3.76
CA SER A 160 7.32 15.73 2.98
C SER A 160 7.87 15.60 1.56
N THR A 161 7.02 15.42 0.55
CA THR A 161 7.33 15.93 -0.80
C THR A 161 7.16 17.44 -0.76
N PRO A 162 8.21 18.24 -0.97
CA PRO A 162 8.13 19.66 -0.69
C PRO A 162 7.30 20.44 -1.73
N PRO A 163 6.48 21.42 -1.32
CA PRO A 163 5.58 22.18 -2.20
C PRO A 163 6.32 23.02 -3.27
N TYR A 164 7.63 23.18 -3.17
CA TYR A 164 8.42 23.95 -4.14
C TYR A 164 8.64 23.22 -5.48
N ILE A 165 8.47 21.89 -5.55
CA ILE A 165 8.63 21.15 -6.82
C ILE A 165 7.47 21.50 -7.79
N LEU A 166 6.25 21.62 -7.25
CA LEU A 166 5.08 22.10 -8.01
C LEU A 166 5.18 23.59 -8.36
N ALA A 167 5.73 24.42 -7.45
CA ALA A 167 5.91 25.84 -7.73
C ALA A 167 7.01 26.12 -8.77
N ALA A 168 8.08 25.30 -8.80
CA ALA A 168 9.14 25.45 -9.78
C ALA A 168 8.67 25.11 -11.21
N SER A 169 7.81 24.10 -11.38
CA SER A 169 7.29 23.71 -12.70
C SER A 169 6.40 24.80 -13.31
N THR A 170 5.59 25.47 -12.50
CA THR A 170 4.73 26.57 -12.98
C THR A 170 5.53 27.81 -13.36
N LEU A 171 6.59 28.14 -12.60
CA LEU A 171 7.47 29.28 -12.92
C LEU A 171 8.24 29.06 -14.22
N ILE A 172 8.77 27.84 -14.44
CA ILE A 172 9.47 27.48 -15.68
C ILE A 172 8.54 27.61 -16.88
N LEU A 173 7.29 27.14 -16.76
CA LEU A 173 6.28 27.25 -17.82
C LEU A 173 5.96 28.72 -18.14
N LEU A 174 5.80 29.56 -17.12
CA LEU A 174 5.52 30.99 -17.28
C LEU A 174 6.66 31.73 -18.02
N ILE A 175 7.91 31.42 -17.67
CA ILE A 175 9.10 31.98 -18.33
C ILE A 175 9.15 31.57 -19.80
N LEU A 176 8.85 30.29 -20.11
CA LEU A 176 8.82 29.79 -21.49
C LEU A 176 7.75 30.51 -22.32
N ILE A 177 6.55 30.69 -21.77
CA ILE A 177 5.45 31.41 -22.42
C ILE A 177 5.86 32.85 -22.72
N PHE A 178 6.46 33.55 -21.74
CA PHE A 178 6.91 34.93 -21.93
C PHE A 178 8.02 35.04 -22.99
N TYR A 179 8.97 34.10 -23.02
CA TYR A 179 10.02 34.06 -24.03
C TYR A 179 9.46 33.88 -25.44
N ILE A 180 8.47 32.99 -25.60
CA ILE A 180 7.80 32.76 -26.89
C ILE A 180 7.02 34.02 -27.32
N MET A 181 6.32 34.68 -26.40
CA MET A 181 5.61 35.93 -26.69
C MET A 181 6.54 37.08 -27.11
N LYS A 182 7.75 37.14 -26.56
CA LYS A 182 8.74 38.17 -26.92
C LYS A 182 9.39 37.92 -28.29
N LYS A 183 9.46 36.67 -28.75
CA LYS A 183 10.15 36.28 -29.98
C LYS A 183 9.27 36.37 -31.24
N ILE A 184 7.95 36.53 -31.08
CA ILE A 184 6.95 36.69 -32.14
C ILE A 184 6.63 38.19 -32.35
#